data_AF-A0A3M6XSW4-F1
#
_entry.id   AF-A0A3M6XSW4-F1
#
_cell.length_a   1.000
_cell.length_b   1.000
_cell.length_c   1.000
_cell.angle_alpha   90.00
_cell.angle_beta   90.00
_cell.angle_gamma   90.00
#
_symmetry.space_group_name_H-M   'P 1'
#
loop_
_entity.id
_entity.type
_entity.pdbx_description
1 polymer ?
#
loop_
_entity_poly.entity_id
_entity_poly.type
_entity_poly.pdbx_seq_one_letter_code
_entity_poly.pdbx_strand_id
1 'polypeptide(L)'
;MNAYEERRREKIKQNQALLAELDIKPLAPQRQRDNTERKAPPAKRRKIDQGSAPSRTSARIASAPSKPSYHDEPDIKAVPLPRSVAKKGGSKKTKQDLGSRIKEETEPLVPVQDVEAIRAGWTAWEAEGAEATRDEDGNFHFEDYPEFTPNKSPAEMIREGCFGGSYYRPLRSKKLGIVIEDDWQELPSEWLEGVDVPRYLTNPTYDPEVNKFKVSCGQSIEEWEASGWISHAHDVRGWFQWYTRFFRGRRCDDDDRQVSRWKKCVGETGRWRRMLLKKYRQLRVREVWDDGADEDAPEVSPVMHQTCHHWAFEVRQQHLDEYWAS
;
A
#
# COMPACT_ATOMS: atom_id res chain seq x y z
N MET A 1 10.22 -6.95 41.04
CA MET A 1 9.86 -6.31 39.75
C MET A 1 10.80 -6.85 38.69
N ASN A 2 10.35 -6.96 37.44
CA ASN A 2 11.15 -7.54 36.36
C ASN A 2 12.18 -6.51 35.87
N ALA A 3 13.44 -6.89 35.64
CA ALA A 3 14.51 -5.99 35.16
C ALA A 3 14.19 -5.28 33.82
N TYR A 4 13.18 -5.75 33.10
CA TYR A 4 12.61 -5.07 31.94
C TYR A 4 11.74 -3.85 32.31
N GLU A 5 10.96 -3.94 33.38
CA GLU A 5 10.06 -2.86 33.83
C GLU A 5 10.84 -1.67 34.40
N GLU A 6 11.97 -1.95 35.06
CA GLU A 6 12.88 -0.93 35.59
C GLU A 6 13.54 -0.15 34.44
N ARG A 7 14.12 -0.84 33.46
CA ARG A 7 14.69 -0.22 32.25
C ARG A 7 13.66 0.59 31.47
N ARG A 8 12.41 0.11 31.39
CA ARG A 8 11.31 0.84 30.76
C ARG A 8 10.98 2.13 31.51
N ARG A 9 10.94 2.09 32.84
CA ARG A 9 10.68 3.27 33.68
C ARG A 9 11.79 4.30 33.59
N GLU A 10 13.05 3.86 33.60
CA GLU A 10 14.20 4.74 33.42
C GLU A 10 14.16 5.45 32.07
N LYS A 11 13.86 4.71 31.00
CA LYS A 11 13.75 5.29 29.65
C LYS A 11 12.61 6.31 29.55
N ILE A 12 11.47 6.04 30.20
CA ILE A 12 10.36 7.00 30.28
C ILE A 12 10.79 8.26 31.04
N LYS A 13 11.50 8.11 32.16
CA LYS A 13 11.98 9.23 32.98
C LYS A 13 13.00 10.08 32.23
N GLN A 14 13.93 9.46 31.49
CA GLN A 14 14.90 10.16 30.64
C GLN A 14 14.21 10.94 29.52
N ASN A 15 13.25 10.33 28.83
CA ASN A 15 12.50 11.02 27.78
C ASN A 15 11.69 12.21 28.32
N GLN A 16 11.11 12.08 29.52
CA GLN A 16 10.40 13.18 30.17
C GLN A 16 11.34 14.32 30.57
N ALA A 17 12.55 14.01 31.03
CA ALA A 17 13.56 15.03 31.35
C ALA A 17 14.04 15.77 30.09
N LEU A 18 14.31 15.04 29.00
CA LEU A 18 14.63 15.62 27.69
C LEU A 18 13.53 16.54 27.17
N LEU A 19 12.27 16.12 27.30
CA LEU A 19 11.11 16.93 26.91
C LEU A 19 10.93 18.19 27.77
N ALA A 20 11.43 18.19 29.01
CA ALA A 20 11.38 19.35 29.89
C ALA A 20 12.57 20.30 29.67
N GLU A 21 13.73 19.78 29.26
CA GLU A 21 14.92 20.56 28.91
C GLU A 21 14.74 21.30 27.58
N LEU A 22 14.01 20.69 26.64
CA LEU A 22 13.57 21.35 25.42
C LEU A 22 12.40 22.27 25.77
N ASP A 23 12.63 23.59 25.89
CA ASP A 23 11.63 24.64 26.17
C ASP A 23 10.62 24.81 25.01
N ILE A 24 9.92 23.73 24.66
CA ILE A 24 8.92 23.67 23.60
C ILE A 24 7.63 24.24 24.17
N LYS A 25 7.34 25.50 23.82
CA LYS A 25 6.05 26.12 24.13
C LYS A 25 4.92 25.30 23.48
N PRO A 26 3.92 24.82 24.24
CA PRO A 26 2.79 24.13 23.67
C PRO A 26 1.96 25.11 22.82
N LEU A 27 1.82 24.81 21.52
CA LEU A 27 1.04 25.60 20.55
C LEU A 27 -0.50 25.51 20.72
N ALA A 28 -0.98 25.09 21.89
CA ALA A 28 -2.40 25.11 22.21
C ALA A 28 -2.61 25.37 23.71
N PRO A 29 -3.53 26.28 24.10
CA PRO A 29 -3.87 26.46 25.50
C PRO A 29 -4.48 25.15 26.04
N GLN A 30 -3.88 24.60 27.09
CA GLN A 30 -4.51 23.56 27.89
C GLN A 30 -5.81 24.13 28.47
N ARG A 31 -6.96 23.75 27.88
CA ARG A 31 -8.26 23.96 28.51
C ARG A 31 -8.24 23.23 29.86
N GLN A 32 -8.37 23.99 30.94
CA GLN A 32 -8.78 23.46 32.23
C GLN A 32 -10.09 22.68 32.00
N ARG A 33 -10.06 21.38 32.27
CA ARG A 33 -11.26 20.55 32.23
C ARG A 33 -12.03 20.84 33.49
N ASP A 34 -13.06 21.67 33.36
CA ASP A 34 -14.09 21.79 34.38
C ASP A 34 -14.71 20.42 34.66
N ASN A 35 -14.76 20.08 35.94
CA ASN A 35 -15.30 18.85 36.48
C ASN A 35 -16.84 18.95 36.45
N THR A 36 -17.44 18.55 35.33
CA THR A 36 -18.89 18.31 35.24
C THR A 36 -19.19 17.01 34.49
N GLU A 37 -20.05 16.20 35.10
CA GLU A 37 -20.39 14.83 34.77
C GLU A 37 -20.62 14.58 33.27
N ARG A 38 -19.79 13.70 32.67
CA ARG A 38 -20.02 13.16 31.32
C ARG A 38 -19.99 11.64 31.34
N LYS A 39 -21.14 11.06 30.95
CA LYS A 39 -21.44 9.63 30.78
C LYS A 39 -20.36 8.92 29.95
N ALA A 40 -19.99 7.72 30.39
CA ALA A 40 -19.03 6.85 29.71
C ALA A 40 -19.56 6.34 28.35
N PRO A 41 -18.71 6.24 27.32
CA PRO A 41 -19.07 5.66 26.02
C PRO A 41 -19.23 4.12 26.10
N PRO A 42 -20.12 3.51 25.30
CA PRO A 42 -20.44 2.09 25.40
C PRO A 42 -19.31 1.17 24.91
N ALA A 43 -19.07 0.09 25.67
CA ALA A 43 -18.14 -0.97 25.31
C ALA A 43 -18.64 -1.78 24.09
N LYS A 44 -17.79 -1.91 23.07
CA LYS A 44 -18.06 -2.76 21.89
C LYS A 44 -18.00 -4.24 22.30
N ARG A 45 -19.14 -4.94 22.26
CA ARG A 45 -19.21 -6.40 22.45
C ARG A 45 -18.64 -7.10 21.21
N ARG A 46 -17.68 -8.01 21.42
CA ARG A 46 -17.20 -8.97 20.43
C ARG A 46 -18.30 -9.99 20.12
N LYS A 47 -18.40 -10.35 18.84
CA LYS A 47 -19.23 -11.42 18.28
C LYS A 47 -18.77 -12.76 18.89
N ILE A 48 -19.67 -13.46 19.59
CA ILE A 48 -19.47 -14.85 20.01
C ILE A 48 -19.94 -15.71 18.83
N ASP A 49 -19.03 -16.47 18.25
CA ASP A 49 -19.35 -17.55 17.32
C ASP A 49 -19.39 -18.86 18.11
N GLN A 50 -20.46 -19.63 17.92
CA GLN A 50 -20.62 -20.94 18.54
C GLN A 50 -19.99 -22.01 17.64
N GLY A 51 -18.91 -22.63 18.13
CA GLY A 51 -18.66 -24.06 17.94
C GLY A 51 -17.88 -24.53 16.70
N SER A 52 -16.56 -24.67 16.83
CA SER A 52 -15.90 -25.97 16.66
C SER A 52 -14.60 -25.99 17.49
N ALA A 53 -14.32 -27.10 18.17
CA ALA A 53 -13.19 -27.22 19.09
C ALA A 53 -11.86 -27.39 18.32
N PRO A 54 -10.79 -26.63 18.62
CA PRO A 54 -9.48 -26.88 18.05
C PRO A 54 -8.82 -28.10 18.72
N SER A 55 -8.46 -29.10 17.93
CA SER A 55 -7.62 -30.23 18.34
C SER A 55 -6.16 -29.77 18.49
N ARG A 56 -5.82 -29.17 19.65
CA ARG A 56 -4.50 -29.15 20.33
C ARG A 56 -4.45 -28.05 21.38
N THR A 57 -4.51 -28.42 22.66
CA THR A 57 -4.34 -27.53 23.80
C THR A 57 -2.87 -27.43 24.20
N SER A 58 -2.36 -26.20 24.36
CA SER A 58 -1.04 -25.95 24.95
C SER A 58 -1.16 -25.68 26.45
N ALA A 59 -0.17 -26.11 27.23
CA ALA A 59 -0.18 -26.19 28.69
C ALA A 59 -0.40 -24.85 29.46
N ARG A 60 -0.41 -23.70 28.78
CA ARG A 60 -0.53 -22.38 29.45
C ARG A 60 -1.95 -21.97 29.82
N ILE A 61 -2.98 -22.62 29.28
CA ILE A 61 -4.40 -22.25 29.54
C ILE A 61 -4.98 -23.00 30.76
N ALA A 62 -4.36 -24.11 31.19
CA ALA A 62 -4.88 -24.97 32.25
C ALA A 62 -4.71 -24.42 33.69
N SER A 63 -4.02 -23.29 33.88
CA SER A 63 -3.60 -22.81 35.21
C SER A 63 -4.24 -21.49 35.66
N ALA A 64 -5.28 -20.98 34.97
CA ALA A 64 -5.97 -19.76 35.39
C ALA A 64 -7.17 -20.05 36.33
N PRO A 65 -7.28 -19.40 37.52
CA PRO A 65 -8.40 -19.61 38.43
C PRO A 65 -9.71 -18.94 37.96
N SER A 66 -10.84 -19.59 38.25
CA SER A 66 -12.20 -19.25 37.79
C SER A 66 -12.83 -18.05 38.51
N LYS A 67 -13.54 -17.19 37.77
CA LYS A 67 -14.33 -16.07 38.32
C LYS A 67 -15.80 -16.46 38.58
N PRO A 68 -16.49 -15.85 39.56
CA PRO A 68 -17.84 -16.24 39.96
C PRO A 68 -18.92 -15.79 38.95
N SER A 69 -19.94 -16.63 38.82
CA SER A 69 -21.15 -16.43 38.01
C SER A 69 -22.29 -15.87 38.87
N TYR A 70 -23.10 -14.95 38.32
CA TYR A 70 -24.39 -14.60 38.90
C TYR A 70 -25.39 -14.32 37.78
N HIS A 71 -26.40 -15.17 37.68
CA HIS A 71 -27.56 -15.06 36.79
C HIS A 71 -28.77 -15.32 37.66
N ASP A 72 -29.60 -14.31 37.89
CA ASP A 72 -30.97 -14.46 38.40
C ASP A 72 -31.87 -13.61 37.49
N GLU A 73 -32.71 -14.32 36.73
CA GLU A 73 -33.83 -13.90 35.86
C GLU A 73 -35.04 -13.43 36.73
N PRO A 74 -36.10 -12.71 36.24
CA PRO A 74 -36.99 -13.24 35.18
C PRO A 74 -37.75 -12.29 34.21
N ASP A 75 -38.01 -12.88 33.04
CA ASP A 75 -39.20 -12.97 32.17
C ASP A 75 -39.80 -11.80 31.34
N ILE A 76 -39.54 -11.92 30.02
CA ILE A 76 -40.42 -11.95 28.83
C ILE A 76 -41.40 -10.78 28.54
N LYS A 77 -41.24 -10.14 27.36
CA LYS A 77 -42.18 -10.24 26.20
C LYS A 77 -41.62 -9.58 24.93
N ALA A 78 -41.79 -10.25 23.79
CA ALA A 78 -41.36 -9.83 22.46
C ALA A 78 -42.49 -9.16 21.66
N VAL A 79 -42.18 -8.16 20.82
CA VAL A 79 -42.99 -7.75 19.65
C VAL A 79 -42.05 -7.20 18.54
N PRO A 80 -42.24 -7.56 17.25
CA PRO A 80 -41.31 -7.24 16.15
C PRO A 80 -41.78 -6.04 15.31
N LEU A 81 -40.86 -5.30 14.69
CA LEU A 81 -41.19 -4.29 13.65
C LEU A 81 -40.08 -4.15 12.58
N PRO A 82 -40.41 -3.68 11.36
CA PRO A 82 -39.92 -4.21 10.10
C PRO A 82 -38.87 -3.35 9.38
N ARG A 83 -38.23 -3.95 8.37
CA ARG A 83 -37.32 -3.31 7.38
C ARG A 83 -38.10 -2.47 6.36
N SER A 84 -37.56 -1.31 5.98
CA SER A 84 -37.79 -0.67 4.66
C SER A 84 -36.59 0.22 4.26
N VAL A 85 -35.85 -0.14 3.20
CA VAL A 85 -35.89 0.27 1.77
C VAL A 85 -35.69 1.77 1.45
N ALA A 86 -34.73 2.02 0.56
CA ALA A 86 -34.31 3.31 0.01
C ALA A 86 -35.31 3.94 -0.98
N LYS A 87 -35.25 5.27 -1.15
CA LYS A 87 -35.79 5.99 -2.32
C LYS A 87 -34.92 7.19 -2.74
N LYS A 88 -34.72 7.28 -4.07
CA LYS A 88 -34.15 8.39 -4.84
C LYS A 88 -35.17 9.55 -5.01
N GLY A 89 -34.65 10.77 -5.11
CA GLY A 89 -34.97 11.69 -6.22
C GLY A 89 -35.91 12.89 -5.97
N GLY A 90 -35.33 14.10 -6.01
CA GLY A 90 -35.88 15.27 -6.70
C GLY A 90 -36.56 16.39 -5.88
N SER A 91 -35.87 17.52 -5.67
CA SER A 91 -36.41 18.89 -5.85
C SER A 91 -35.34 19.95 -5.56
N LYS A 92 -35.21 20.95 -6.45
CA LYS A 92 -34.36 22.15 -6.34
C LYS A 92 -34.94 23.12 -5.30
N LYS A 93 -34.09 23.66 -4.41
CA LYS A 93 -34.19 25.04 -3.89
C LYS A 93 -32.81 25.61 -3.54
N THR A 94 -32.59 26.81 -4.04
CA THR A 94 -31.43 27.70 -3.86
C THR A 94 -31.39 28.27 -2.44
N LYS A 95 -30.21 28.32 -1.79
CA LYS A 95 -29.60 29.53 -1.20
C LYS A 95 -28.39 29.21 -0.29
N GLN A 96 -27.40 30.09 -0.46
CA GLN A 96 -26.44 30.62 0.52
C GLN A 96 -25.26 29.74 0.95
N ASP A 97 -24.18 30.01 0.24
CA ASP A 97 -22.79 30.06 0.69
C ASP A 97 -22.65 30.67 2.10
N LEU A 98 -22.12 29.87 3.03
CA LEU A 98 -21.50 30.27 4.28
C LEU A 98 -20.79 29.05 4.87
N GLY A 99 -19.52 28.90 4.52
CA GLY A 99 -18.68 27.84 5.07
C GLY A 99 -17.23 28.06 4.67
N SER A 100 -16.54 28.92 5.43
CA SER A 100 -15.12 29.22 5.36
C SER A 100 -14.29 27.96 5.07
N ARG A 101 -13.83 27.86 3.82
CA ARG A 101 -12.76 26.95 3.41
C ARG A 101 -11.52 27.41 4.17
N ILE A 102 -11.19 26.72 5.25
CA ILE A 102 -9.83 26.76 5.79
C ILE A 102 -8.97 26.24 4.64
N LYS A 103 -8.35 27.16 3.90
CA LYS A 103 -7.19 26.84 3.11
C LYS A 103 -6.15 26.38 4.13
N GLU A 104 -5.92 25.08 4.22
CA GLU A 104 -4.62 24.58 4.63
C GLU A 104 -3.64 25.06 3.56
N GLU A 105 -3.16 26.29 3.71
CA GLU A 105 -1.92 26.74 3.11
C GLU A 105 -0.83 25.95 3.82
N THR A 106 -0.59 24.74 3.33
CA THR A 106 0.61 23.99 3.68
C THR A 106 1.74 24.72 3.00
N GLU A 107 2.41 25.61 3.74
CA GLU A 107 3.64 26.23 3.26
C GLU A 107 4.62 25.12 2.88
N PRO A 108 5.24 25.20 1.69
CA PRO A 108 6.21 24.21 1.27
C PRO A 108 7.38 24.20 2.26
N LEU A 109 7.72 23.02 2.78
CA LEU A 109 8.79 22.83 3.77
C LEU A 109 10.19 23.15 3.21
N VAL A 110 10.30 23.37 1.90
CA VAL A 110 11.52 23.76 1.20
C VAL A 110 11.20 25.03 0.39
N PRO A 111 12.01 26.09 0.49
CA PRO A 111 11.91 27.23 -0.43
C PRO A 111 11.94 26.71 -1.86
N VAL A 112 11.01 27.16 -2.70
CA VAL A 112 10.95 26.80 -4.13
C VAL A 112 12.17 27.42 -4.84
N GLN A 113 13.34 26.84 -4.62
CA GLN A 113 14.55 27.16 -5.37
C GLN A 113 14.60 26.21 -6.55
N ASP A 114 14.43 26.82 -7.72
CA ASP A 114 14.66 26.30 -9.06
C ASP A 114 13.96 24.95 -9.37
N VAL A 115 12.65 25.04 -9.62
CA VAL A 115 11.83 23.92 -10.09
C VAL A 115 12.41 23.30 -11.37
N GLU A 116 13.05 24.10 -12.22
CA GLU A 116 13.68 23.63 -13.45
C GLU A 116 14.94 22.83 -13.14
N ALA A 117 15.79 23.29 -12.22
CA ALA A 117 16.95 22.50 -11.78
C ALA A 117 16.54 21.18 -11.11
N ILE A 118 15.48 21.18 -10.30
CA ILE A 118 14.94 19.96 -9.69
C ILE A 118 14.45 18.99 -10.78
N ARG A 119 13.68 19.48 -11.75
CA ARG A 119 13.18 18.67 -12.88
C ARG A 119 14.32 18.15 -13.75
N ALA A 120 15.31 18.97 -14.04
CA ALA A 120 16.50 18.61 -14.81
C ALA A 120 17.33 17.53 -14.09
N GLY A 121 17.46 17.62 -12.76
CA GLY A 121 18.15 16.61 -11.96
C GLY A 121 17.53 15.22 -12.04
N TRP A 122 16.21 15.12 -12.25
CA TRP A 122 15.54 13.81 -12.37
C TRP A 122 15.82 13.08 -13.67
N THR A 123 16.16 13.82 -14.74
CA THR A 123 16.45 13.25 -16.06
C THR A 123 17.95 13.22 -16.36
N ALA A 124 18.76 13.93 -15.59
CA ALA A 124 20.21 13.95 -15.68
C ALA A 124 20.83 12.71 -15.00
N TRP A 125 20.66 11.54 -15.61
CA TRP A 125 21.36 10.32 -15.25
C TRP A 125 21.83 9.58 -16.49
N GLU A 126 22.91 8.83 -16.36
CA GLU A 126 23.46 7.99 -17.42
C GLU A 126 23.27 6.51 -17.06
N ALA A 127 23.22 5.66 -18.09
CA ALA A 127 23.15 4.23 -17.90
C ALA A 127 24.54 3.69 -17.54
N GLU A 128 24.67 3.14 -16.34
CA GLU A 128 25.91 2.53 -15.83
C GLU A 128 25.81 1.00 -15.76
N GLY A 129 24.61 0.50 -15.48
CA GLY A 129 24.33 -0.93 -15.37
C GLY A 129 24.19 -1.61 -16.73
N ALA A 130 24.60 -2.88 -16.78
CA ALA A 130 24.37 -3.73 -17.95
C ALA A 130 22.86 -3.90 -18.23
N GLU A 131 22.54 -4.17 -19.49
CA GLU A 131 21.18 -4.48 -19.91
C GLU A 131 20.66 -5.75 -19.21
N ALA A 132 19.36 -5.75 -18.90
CA ALA A 132 18.72 -6.91 -18.30
C ALA A 132 18.72 -8.09 -19.27
N THR A 133 19.10 -9.27 -18.80
CA THR A 133 18.97 -10.52 -19.57
C THR A 133 17.69 -11.23 -19.15
N ARG A 134 16.99 -11.87 -20.09
CA ARG A 134 15.78 -12.66 -19.79
C ARG A 134 16.11 -14.15 -19.90
N ASP A 135 15.80 -14.91 -18.86
CA ASP A 135 15.97 -16.36 -18.86
C ASP A 135 14.82 -17.10 -19.59
N GLU A 136 14.94 -18.43 -19.70
CA GLU A 136 13.93 -19.31 -20.31
C GLU A 136 12.60 -19.29 -19.54
N ASP A 137 12.67 -19.02 -18.25
CA ASP A 137 11.53 -18.93 -17.31
C ASP A 137 10.83 -17.56 -17.35
N GLY A 138 11.36 -16.63 -18.15
CA GLY A 138 10.84 -15.29 -18.37
C GLY A 138 11.20 -14.27 -17.28
N ASN A 139 12.10 -14.59 -16.36
CA ASN A 139 12.63 -13.68 -15.35
C ASN A 139 13.77 -12.83 -15.92
N PHE A 140 13.84 -11.58 -15.46
CA PHE A 140 14.91 -10.65 -15.79
C PHE A 140 16.02 -10.73 -14.76
N HIS A 141 17.27 -10.76 -15.22
CA HIS A 141 18.47 -10.82 -14.40
C HIS A 141 19.35 -9.59 -14.62
N PHE A 142 19.92 -9.10 -13.54
CA PHE A 142 20.84 -7.96 -13.51
C PHE A 142 22.13 -8.41 -12.84
N GLU A 143 23.27 -8.26 -13.51
CA GLU A 143 24.57 -8.77 -13.05
C GLU A 143 24.97 -8.23 -11.67
N ASP A 144 24.65 -6.96 -11.42
CA ASP A 144 24.99 -6.26 -10.19
C ASP A 144 23.95 -6.45 -9.07
N TYR A 145 22.75 -6.92 -9.39
CA TYR A 145 21.70 -7.26 -8.42
C TYR A 145 21.11 -8.65 -8.70
N PRO A 146 21.87 -9.74 -8.46
CA PRO A 146 21.46 -11.10 -8.81
C PRO A 146 20.24 -11.61 -8.03
N GLU A 147 19.92 -11.01 -6.87
CA GLU A 147 18.71 -11.36 -6.11
C GLU A 147 17.44 -10.64 -6.61
N PHE A 148 17.59 -9.66 -7.51
CA PHE A 148 16.48 -8.91 -8.07
C PHE A 148 16.04 -9.51 -9.40
N THR A 149 15.06 -10.41 -9.33
CA THR A 149 14.60 -11.20 -10.48
C THR A 149 13.11 -10.96 -10.78
N PRO A 150 12.71 -9.73 -11.18
CA PRO A 150 11.33 -9.49 -11.63
C PRO A 150 11.06 -10.28 -12.91
N ASN A 151 9.80 -10.63 -13.19
CA ASN A 151 9.43 -11.38 -14.41
C ASN A 151 8.49 -10.61 -15.34
N LYS A 152 8.39 -9.30 -15.09
CA LYS A 152 7.73 -8.32 -15.96
C LYS A 152 8.62 -7.11 -16.15
N SER A 153 8.86 -6.74 -17.39
CA SER A 153 9.50 -5.48 -17.75
C SER A 153 8.55 -4.30 -17.51
N PRO A 154 9.06 -3.08 -17.36
CA PRO A 154 8.21 -1.90 -17.29
C PRO A 154 7.30 -1.74 -18.52
N ALA A 155 7.80 -2.10 -19.71
CA ALA A 155 7.04 -2.06 -20.95
C ALA A 155 5.85 -3.04 -20.93
N GLU A 156 6.06 -4.27 -20.47
CA GLU A 156 4.97 -5.26 -20.29
C GLU A 156 3.94 -4.76 -19.27
N MET A 157 4.40 -4.21 -18.13
CA MET A 157 3.49 -3.69 -17.10
C MET A 157 2.59 -2.54 -17.60
N ILE A 158 3.13 -1.65 -18.45
CA ILE A 158 2.38 -0.55 -19.05
C ILE A 158 1.32 -1.09 -20.01
N ARG A 159 1.71 -2.00 -20.92
CA ARG A 159 0.80 -2.56 -21.94
C ARG A 159 -0.30 -3.43 -21.35
N GLU A 160 0.01 -4.22 -20.34
CA GLU A 160 -0.97 -5.04 -19.62
C GLU A 160 -1.90 -4.21 -18.72
N GLY A 161 -1.46 -3.00 -18.35
CA GLY A 161 -2.21 -2.09 -17.51
C GLY A 161 -1.88 -2.21 -16.02
N CYS A 162 -1.47 -1.08 -15.44
CA CYS A 162 -1.10 -0.97 -14.04
C CYS A 162 -1.53 0.39 -13.44
N PHE A 163 -1.58 0.45 -12.11
CA PHE A 163 -1.87 1.65 -11.31
C PHE A 163 -3.14 2.42 -11.72
N GLY A 164 -4.12 1.69 -12.26
CA GLY A 164 -5.39 2.23 -12.74
C GLY A 164 -5.22 3.30 -13.81
N GLY A 165 -4.13 3.25 -14.59
CA GLY A 165 -3.87 4.21 -15.64
C GLY A 165 -3.44 5.60 -15.19
N SER A 166 -3.20 5.77 -13.89
CA SER A 166 -3.11 7.09 -13.24
C SER A 166 -1.73 7.40 -12.65
N TYR A 167 -0.73 6.54 -12.89
CA TYR A 167 0.58 6.66 -12.25
C TYR A 167 1.29 7.97 -12.60
N TYR A 168 1.19 8.40 -13.86
CA TYR A 168 1.81 9.62 -14.40
C TYR A 168 0.84 10.80 -14.50
N ARG A 169 -0.30 10.77 -13.81
CA ARG A 169 -1.19 11.93 -13.73
C ARG A 169 -0.48 13.14 -13.11
N PRO A 170 -0.94 14.37 -13.39
CA PRO A 170 -0.46 15.55 -12.67
C PRO A 170 -0.59 15.35 -11.15
N LEU A 171 0.54 15.48 -10.46
CA LEU A 171 0.66 15.23 -9.03
C LEU A 171 1.20 16.47 -8.33
N ARG A 172 0.44 17.00 -7.36
CA ARG A 172 0.95 18.03 -6.47
C ARG A 172 1.67 17.38 -5.28
N SER A 173 2.99 17.44 -5.27
CA SER A 173 3.82 16.97 -4.15
C SER A 173 3.72 17.94 -2.98
N LYS A 174 3.34 17.46 -1.79
CA LYS A 174 3.30 18.30 -0.59
C LYS A 174 4.70 18.61 -0.08
N LYS A 175 5.63 17.67 -0.23
CA LYS A 175 7.00 17.83 0.26
C LYS A 175 7.81 18.81 -0.59
N LEU A 176 7.65 18.76 -1.91
CA LEU A 176 8.36 19.65 -2.85
C LEU A 176 7.61 20.95 -3.12
N GLY A 177 6.30 21.01 -2.88
CA GLY A 177 5.49 22.21 -3.15
C GLY A 177 5.25 22.48 -4.64
N ILE A 178 5.60 21.55 -5.53
CA ILE A 178 5.48 21.68 -6.99
C ILE A 178 4.45 20.70 -7.56
N VAL A 179 4.04 20.95 -8.80
CA VAL A 179 3.26 19.99 -9.59
C VAL A 179 4.22 19.23 -10.51
N ILE A 180 4.17 17.90 -10.42
CA ILE A 180 4.91 16.95 -11.26
C ILE A 180 3.96 16.52 -12.38
N GLU A 181 4.34 16.79 -13.61
CA GLU A 181 3.59 16.52 -14.82
C GLU A 181 4.57 16.26 -15.98
N ASP A 182 4.08 15.61 -17.04
CA ASP A 182 4.81 15.28 -18.27
C ASP A 182 6.09 14.44 -18.12
N ASP A 183 6.42 13.99 -16.91
CA ASP A 183 7.57 13.14 -16.64
C ASP A 183 7.45 11.73 -17.24
N TRP A 184 6.27 11.32 -17.71
CA TRP A 184 6.09 10.10 -18.51
C TRP A 184 6.79 10.16 -19.87
N GLN A 185 7.11 11.36 -20.38
CA GLN A 185 7.82 11.54 -21.64
C GLN A 185 9.28 11.02 -21.58
N GLU A 186 9.80 10.73 -20.38
CA GLU A 186 11.09 10.08 -20.21
C GLU A 186 11.11 8.61 -20.66
N LEU A 187 9.92 8.00 -20.77
CA LEU A 187 9.78 6.60 -21.16
C LEU A 187 10.16 6.40 -22.63
N PRO A 188 10.87 5.32 -22.99
CA PRO A 188 11.20 5.01 -24.38
C PRO A 188 9.94 4.97 -25.26
N SER A 189 10.01 5.58 -26.44
CA SER A 189 8.87 5.62 -27.38
C SER A 189 8.40 4.23 -27.80
N GLU A 190 9.32 3.25 -27.89
CA GLU A 190 9.04 1.84 -28.12
C GLU A 190 8.13 1.21 -27.06
N TRP A 191 8.21 1.65 -25.80
CA TRP A 191 7.34 1.15 -24.73
C TRP A 191 5.92 1.72 -24.83
N LEU A 192 5.79 2.90 -25.45
CA LEU A 192 4.54 3.61 -25.64
C LEU A 192 3.86 3.29 -26.98
N GLU A 193 4.53 2.54 -27.87
CA GLU A 193 3.95 2.14 -29.14
C GLU A 193 2.66 1.32 -28.93
N GLY A 194 1.55 1.82 -29.48
CA GLY A 194 0.22 1.23 -29.35
C GLY A 194 -0.48 1.48 -28.01
N VAL A 195 0.14 2.21 -27.07
CA VAL A 195 -0.45 2.52 -25.75
C VAL A 195 -1.26 3.81 -25.81
N ASP A 196 -2.51 3.76 -25.37
CA ASP A 196 -3.33 4.97 -25.13
C ASP A 196 -2.82 5.67 -23.85
N VAL A 197 -1.88 6.61 -24.01
CA VAL A 197 -1.23 7.34 -22.91
C VAL A 197 -2.23 8.00 -21.96
N PRO A 198 -3.24 8.78 -22.44
CA PRO A 198 -4.30 9.32 -21.58
C PRO A 198 -5.02 8.28 -20.71
N ARG A 199 -5.25 7.07 -21.24
CA ARG A 199 -5.95 6.02 -20.52
C ARG A 199 -5.05 5.22 -19.57
N TYR A 200 -3.83 4.88 -20.00
CA TYR A 200 -2.95 3.92 -19.33
C TYR A 200 -1.86 4.57 -18.46
N LEU A 201 -1.59 5.87 -18.60
CA LEU A 201 -0.51 6.53 -17.85
C LEU A 201 -0.98 7.81 -17.14
N THR A 202 -1.73 8.66 -17.83
CA THR A 202 -2.03 10.03 -17.35
C THR A 202 -3.48 10.24 -16.95
N ASN A 203 -4.25 9.17 -16.74
CA ASN A 203 -5.65 9.26 -16.33
C ASN A 203 -5.73 10.03 -14.99
N PRO A 204 -6.48 11.14 -14.90
CA PRO A 204 -6.54 11.95 -13.69
C PRO A 204 -7.13 11.20 -12.50
N THR A 205 -7.93 10.16 -12.75
CA THR A 205 -8.55 9.33 -11.72
C THR A 205 -8.13 7.87 -11.90
N TYR A 206 -7.85 7.19 -10.78
CA TYR A 206 -7.56 5.76 -10.82
C TYR A 206 -8.76 4.98 -11.37
N ASP A 207 -8.56 4.26 -12.48
CA ASP A 207 -9.57 3.41 -13.09
C ASP A 207 -9.18 1.92 -12.95
N PRO A 208 -9.87 1.15 -12.08
CA PRO A 208 -9.62 -0.27 -11.93
C PRO A 208 -9.72 -1.07 -13.23
N GLU A 209 -10.53 -0.66 -14.21
CA GLU A 209 -10.72 -1.38 -15.46
C GLU A 209 -9.50 -1.30 -16.40
N VAL A 210 -8.57 -0.38 -16.14
CA VAL A 210 -7.30 -0.27 -16.87
C VAL A 210 -6.31 -1.33 -16.41
N ASN A 211 -6.43 -1.83 -15.18
CA ASN A 211 -5.52 -2.83 -14.65
C ASN A 211 -5.72 -4.20 -15.31
N LYS A 212 -4.63 -4.97 -15.47
CA LYS A 212 -4.66 -6.36 -15.97
C LYS A 212 -5.75 -7.21 -15.30
N PHE A 213 -5.84 -7.13 -13.97
CA PHE A 213 -6.80 -7.91 -13.17
C PHE A 213 -8.08 -7.15 -12.82
N LYS A 214 -8.35 -6.00 -13.46
CA LYS A 214 -9.59 -5.21 -13.35
C LYS A 214 -10.01 -4.84 -11.91
N VAL A 215 -9.05 -4.68 -11.00
CA VAL A 215 -9.29 -4.38 -9.59
C VAL A 215 -8.42 -3.24 -9.07
N SER A 216 -8.95 -2.50 -8.09
CA SER A 216 -8.15 -1.52 -7.35
C SER A 216 -7.26 -2.21 -6.33
N CYS A 217 -6.01 -1.78 -6.22
CA CYS A 217 -5.10 -2.24 -5.18
C CYS A 217 -4.00 -1.20 -4.90
N GLY A 218 -3.29 -1.40 -3.80
CA GLY A 218 -2.18 -0.54 -3.40
C GLY A 218 -2.63 0.73 -2.67
N GLN A 219 -1.63 1.55 -2.36
CA GLN A 219 -1.77 2.86 -1.74
C GLN A 219 -1.58 3.95 -2.80
N SER A 220 -2.18 5.12 -2.60
CA SER A 220 -2.01 6.26 -3.49
C SER A 220 -0.60 6.85 -3.39
N ILE A 221 -0.16 7.56 -4.43
CA ILE A 221 1.16 8.21 -4.43
C ILE A 221 1.30 9.24 -3.29
N GLU A 222 0.20 9.90 -2.91
CA GLU A 222 0.15 10.80 -1.75
C GLU A 222 0.37 10.06 -0.42
N GLU A 223 -0.17 8.84 -0.28
CA GLU A 223 0.06 7.99 0.90
C GLU A 223 1.50 7.48 0.95
N TRP A 224 2.10 7.20 -0.21
CA TRP A 224 3.52 6.87 -0.32
C TRP A 224 4.42 8.04 0.07
N GLU A 225 4.09 9.26 -0.38
CA GLU A 225 4.78 10.49 0.02
C GLU A 225 4.68 10.69 1.54
N ALA A 226 3.48 10.58 2.09
CA ALA A 226 3.23 10.74 3.53
C ALA A 226 3.94 9.68 4.39
N SER A 227 4.12 8.47 3.86
CA SER A 227 4.85 7.37 4.52
C SER A 227 6.37 7.48 4.40
N GLY A 228 6.88 8.48 3.66
CA GLY A 228 8.31 8.67 3.42
C GLY A 228 8.91 7.61 2.49
N TRP A 229 8.09 7.00 1.62
CA TRP A 229 8.52 5.94 0.69
C TRP A 229 8.97 6.45 -0.68
N ILE A 230 8.94 7.77 -0.88
CA ILE A 230 9.36 8.45 -2.10
C ILE A 230 10.74 9.09 -1.88
N SER A 231 11.67 8.77 -2.78
CA SER A 231 12.97 9.44 -2.84
C SER A 231 12.87 10.66 -3.74
N HIS A 232 12.56 11.83 -3.19
CA HIS A 232 12.38 13.03 -4.03
C HIS A 232 13.64 13.51 -4.74
N ALA A 233 14.82 13.09 -4.28
CA ALA A 233 16.08 13.37 -4.93
C ALA A 233 16.26 12.58 -6.23
N HIS A 234 15.73 11.34 -6.27
CA HIS A 234 15.93 10.40 -7.37
C HIS A 234 14.65 10.19 -8.17
N ASP A 235 13.61 9.65 -7.52
CA ASP A 235 12.36 9.20 -8.14
C ASP A 235 11.15 9.78 -7.41
N VAL A 236 10.63 10.88 -7.93
CA VAL A 236 9.51 11.60 -7.34
C VAL A 236 8.18 10.86 -7.39
N ARG A 237 8.04 9.87 -8.27
CA ARG A 237 6.90 8.96 -8.27
C ARG A 237 7.13 7.67 -7.49
N GLY A 238 8.34 7.45 -6.98
CA GLY A 238 8.70 6.29 -6.16
C GLY A 238 8.96 5.03 -6.99
N TRP A 239 8.39 3.90 -6.55
CA TRP A 239 8.80 2.56 -6.99
C TRP A 239 8.83 2.33 -8.50
N PHE A 240 7.75 2.63 -9.22
CA PHE A 240 7.69 2.25 -10.63
C PHE A 240 8.59 3.15 -11.50
N GLN A 241 8.72 4.44 -11.16
CA GLN A 241 9.71 5.32 -11.79
C GLN A 241 11.16 4.91 -11.48
N TRP A 242 11.44 4.48 -10.25
CA TRP A 242 12.73 3.87 -9.94
C TRP A 242 12.97 2.64 -10.83
N TYR A 243 11.97 1.76 -10.95
CA TYR A 243 12.08 0.53 -11.71
C TYR A 243 12.30 0.78 -13.21
N THR A 244 11.58 1.74 -13.83
CA THR A 244 11.76 2.08 -15.25
C THR A 244 13.19 2.55 -15.54
N ARG A 245 13.77 3.35 -14.65
CA ARG A 245 15.14 3.88 -14.80
C ARG A 245 16.20 2.83 -14.47
N PHE A 246 16.00 2.06 -13.39
CA PHE A 246 16.86 0.93 -13.03
C PHE A 246 16.95 -0.10 -14.15
N PHE A 247 15.80 -0.45 -14.76
CA PHE A 247 15.73 -1.38 -15.88
C PHE A 247 16.52 -0.90 -17.12
N ARG A 248 16.64 0.42 -17.28
CA ARG A 248 17.42 1.08 -18.35
C ARG A 248 18.88 1.29 -18.01
N GLY A 249 19.37 0.71 -16.92
CA GLY A 249 20.78 0.78 -16.52
C GLY A 249 21.12 1.94 -15.57
N ARG A 250 20.16 2.76 -15.12
CA ARG A 250 20.47 3.75 -14.07
C ARG A 250 20.84 3.03 -12.78
N ARG A 251 21.89 3.49 -12.09
CA ARG A 251 22.21 3.09 -10.72
C ARG A 251 22.28 4.29 -9.78
N CYS A 252 21.80 4.13 -8.56
CA CYS A 252 21.83 5.17 -7.54
C CYS A 252 21.85 4.60 -6.11
N ASP A 253 22.05 5.48 -5.12
CA ASP A 253 22.11 5.10 -3.70
C ASP A 253 20.78 4.54 -3.13
N ASP A 254 19.67 4.62 -3.88
CA ASP A 254 18.37 4.10 -3.47
C ASP A 254 18.12 2.65 -3.93
N ASP A 255 18.98 2.10 -4.78
CA ASP A 255 18.78 0.79 -5.41
C ASP A 255 18.64 -0.34 -4.38
N ASP A 256 19.56 -0.42 -3.42
CA ASP A 256 19.53 -1.41 -2.33
C ASP A 256 18.20 -1.38 -1.55
N ARG A 257 17.69 -0.16 -1.28
CA ARG A 257 16.43 0.01 -0.55
C ARG A 257 15.26 -0.52 -1.38
N GLN A 258 15.25 -0.21 -2.67
CA GLN A 258 14.16 -0.56 -3.58
C GLN A 258 14.15 -2.06 -3.90
N VAL A 259 15.32 -2.66 -4.16
CA VAL A 259 15.49 -4.12 -4.28
C VAL A 259 15.07 -4.83 -2.98
N SER A 260 15.45 -4.31 -1.81
CA SER A 260 15.03 -4.86 -0.52
C SER A 260 13.49 -4.84 -0.34
N ARG A 261 12.83 -3.76 -0.80
CA ARG A 261 11.35 -3.66 -0.76
C ARG A 261 10.72 -4.67 -1.69
N TRP A 262 11.22 -4.79 -2.93
CA TRP A 262 10.76 -5.79 -3.87
C TRP A 262 10.88 -7.20 -3.29
N LYS A 263 12.04 -7.56 -2.72
CA LYS A 263 12.28 -8.87 -2.09
C LYS A 263 11.28 -9.16 -0.98
N LYS A 264 10.98 -8.17 -0.13
CA LYS A 264 9.98 -8.28 0.95
C LYS A 264 8.54 -8.37 0.44
N CYS A 265 8.24 -7.78 -0.72
CA CYS A 265 6.91 -7.80 -1.33
C CYS A 265 6.66 -9.08 -2.13
N VAL A 266 7.51 -9.37 -3.11
CA VAL A 266 7.28 -10.41 -4.14
C VAL A 266 8.50 -11.27 -4.46
N GLY A 267 9.65 -11.04 -3.82
CA GLY A 267 10.76 -12.00 -3.89
C GLY A 267 10.36 -13.39 -3.37
N GLU A 268 11.28 -14.36 -3.41
CA GLU A 268 11.02 -15.76 -3.04
C GLU A 268 10.26 -15.92 -1.71
N THR A 269 10.68 -15.19 -0.67
CA THR A 269 10.02 -15.17 0.64
C THR A 269 9.05 -14.00 0.84
N GLY A 270 8.75 -13.26 -0.22
CA GLY A 270 7.95 -12.04 -0.21
C GLY A 270 6.53 -12.25 0.32
N ARG A 271 6.03 -11.26 1.06
CA ARG A 271 4.73 -11.30 1.72
C ARG A 271 3.60 -11.61 0.73
N TRP A 272 3.53 -10.85 -0.36
CA TRP A 272 2.42 -10.93 -1.31
C TRP A 272 2.52 -12.19 -2.17
N ARG A 273 3.72 -12.54 -2.67
CA ARG A 273 3.97 -13.80 -3.37
C ARG A 273 3.55 -15.01 -2.53
N ARG A 274 4.03 -15.12 -1.29
CA ARG A 274 3.68 -16.25 -0.40
C ARG A 274 2.20 -16.31 -0.05
N MET A 275 1.58 -15.15 0.21
CA MET A 275 0.15 -15.13 0.49
C MET A 275 -0.65 -15.58 -0.75
N LEU A 276 -0.20 -15.21 -1.95
CA LEU A 276 -0.88 -15.57 -3.20
C LEU A 276 -0.76 -17.07 -3.48
N LEU A 277 0.45 -17.65 -3.41
CA LEU A 277 0.68 -19.09 -3.56
C LEU A 277 -0.12 -19.90 -2.52
N LYS A 278 -0.25 -19.39 -1.28
CA LYS A 278 -1.12 -19.99 -0.27
C LYS A 278 -2.60 -20.01 -0.69
N LYS A 279 -3.09 -18.99 -1.39
CA LYS A 279 -4.47 -18.94 -1.92
C LYS A 279 -4.70 -20.01 -2.99
N TYR A 280 -3.76 -20.15 -3.93
CA TYR A 280 -3.77 -21.25 -4.91
C TYR A 280 -3.89 -22.62 -4.23
N ARG A 281 -3.06 -22.88 -3.22
CA ARG A 281 -3.13 -24.13 -2.45
C ARG A 281 -4.46 -24.34 -1.72
N GLN A 282 -5.03 -23.28 -1.15
CA GLN A 282 -6.33 -23.36 -0.45
C GLN A 282 -7.48 -23.69 -1.40
N LEU A 283 -7.45 -23.15 -2.61
CA LEU A 283 -8.43 -23.42 -3.66
C LEU A 283 -8.13 -24.71 -4.45
N ARG A 284 -7.02 -25.39 -4.13
CA ARG A 284 -6.53 -26.59 -4.84
C ARG A 284 -6.27 -26.37 -6.33
N VAL A 285 -5.97 -25.13 -6.71
CA VAL A 285 -5.58 -24.77 -8.07
C VAL A 285 -4.10 -25.10 -8.25
N ARG A 286 -3.79 -25.90 -9.26
CA ARG A 286 -2.44 -26.35 -9.57
C ARG A 286 -1.89 -25.79 -10.86
N GLU A 287 -2.75 -25.16 -11.65
CA GLU A 287 -2.47 -24.75 -13.02
C GLU A 287 -2.67 -23.23 -13.13
N VAL A 288 -1.70 -22.55 -13.73
CA VAL A 288 -1.76 -21.11 -14.04
C VAL A 288 -1.22 -20.88 -15.42
N TRP A 289 -2.08 -20.35 -16.30
CA TRP A 289 -1.73 -20.00 -17.67
C TRP A 289 -1.31 -18.54 -17.75
N ASP A 290 -0.20 -18.29 -18.45
CA ASP A 290 0.38 -16.95 -18.64
C ASP A 290 -0.54 -16.05 -19.51
N ASP A 291 -1.35 -16.68 -20.37
CA ASP A 291 -2.03 -15.99 -21.47
C ASP A 291 -3.47 -15.57 -21.14
N GLY A 292 -3.97 -15.84 -19.94
CA GLY A 292 -5.38 -15.60 -19.58
C GLY A 292 -6.38 -16.34 -20.49
N ALA A 293 -5.91 -17.36 -21.21
CA ALA A 293 -6.63 -18.05 -22.28
C ALA A 293 -7.71 -19.04 -21.80
N ASP A 294 -7.84 -19.19 -20.48
CA ASP A 294 -8.87 -20.03 -19.88
C ASP A 294 -9.83 -19.15 -19.08
N GLU A 295 -10.89 -18.68 -19.74
CA GLU A 295 -11.97 -17.91 -19.13
C GLU A 295 -12.68 -18.69 -18.01
N ASP A 296 -12.53 -20.02 -17.99
CA ASP A 296 -13.10 -20.92 -16.98
C ASP A 296 -12.12 -21.21 -15.82
N ALA A 297 -10.89 -20.67 -15.86
CA ALA A 297 -9.92 -20.84 -14.79
C ALA A 297 -10.42 -20.20 -13.48
N PRO A 298 -10.20 -20.83 -12.31
CA PRO A 298 -10.64 -20.27 -11.04
C PRO A 298 -9.93 -18.94 -10.75
N GLU A 299 -10.69 -17.88 -10.53
CA GLU A 299 -10.15 -16.58 -10.20
C GLU A 299 -9.50 -16.57 -8.78
N VAL A 300 -8.17 -16.66 -8.73
CA VAL A 300 -7.44 -16.71 -7.45
C VAL A 300 -7.04 -15.32 -6.98
N SER A 301 -7.92 -14.63 -6.26
CA SER A 301 -7.59 -13.37 -5.55
C SER A 301 -6.97 -12.27 -6.44
N PRO A 302 -7.75 -11.65 -7.36
CA PRO A 302 -7.29 -10.64 -8.32
C PRO A 302 -6.53 -9.48 -7.72
N VAL A 303 -6.96 -9.01 -6.53
CA VAL A 303 -6.33 -7.89 -5.83
C VAL A 303 -4.86 -8.20 -5.50
N MET A 304 -4.57 -9.45 -5.16
CA MET A 304 -3.20 -9.87 -4.84
C MET A 304 -2.36 -10.10 -6.10
N HIS A 305 -2.96 -10.59 -7.18
CA HIS A 305 -2.32 -10.61 -8.49
C HIS A 305 -1.94 -9.20 -8.93
N GLN A 306 -2.88 -8.26 -8.91
CA GLN A 306 -2.61 -6.87 -9.28
C GLN A 306 -1.56 -6.23 -8.36
N THR A 307 -1.60 -6.54 -7.05
CA THR A 307 -0.57 -6.08 -6.11
C THR A 307 0.79 -6.62 -6.51
N CYS A 308 0.91 -7.91 -6.85
CA CYS A 308 2.18 -8.49 -7.29
C CYS A 308 2.64 -7.90 -8.63
N HIS A 309 1.71 -7.70 -9.56
CA HIS A 309 1.96 -7.10 -10.87
C HIS A 309 2.55 -5.71 -10.75
N HIS A 310 2.03 -4.87 -9.85
CA HIS A 310 2.61 -3.55 -9.55
C HIS A 310 4.05 -3.60 -9.01
N TRP A 311 4.48 -4.76 -8.49
CA TRP A 311 5.87 -5.03 -8.08
C TRP A 311 6.63 -5.86 -9.13
N ALA A 312 6.22 -5.82 -10.40
CA ALA A 312 6.88 -6.51 -11.51
C ALA A 312 6.97 -8.04 -11.34
N PHE A 313 5.96 -8.64 -10.67
CA PHE A 313 5.87 -10.09 -10.48
C PHE A 313 4.50 -10.63 -10.85
N GLU A 314 4.49 -11.69 -11.66
CA GLU A 314 3.33 -12.51 -11.96
C GLU A 314 3.60 -13.98 -11.60
N VAL A 315 2.58 -14.66 -11.07
CA VAL A 315 2.68 -16.10 -10.77
C VAL A 315 2.67 -16.86 -12.10
N ARG A 316 3.64 -17.76 -12.27
CA ARG A 316 3.79 -18.67 -13.40
C ARG A 316 3.70 -20.11 -12.88
N GLN A 317 3.55 -21.07 -13.77
CA GLN A 317 3.42 -22.49 -13.42
C GLN A 317 4.56 -22.99 -12.52
N GLN A 318 5.81 -22.67 -12.86
CA GLN A 318 7.00 -23.04 -12.08
C GLN A 318 6.90 -22.63 -10.59
N HIS A 319 6.38 -21.43 -10.31
CA HIS A 319 6.26 -20.91 -8.95
C HIS A 319 5.23 -21.69 -8.13
N LEU A 320 4.20 -22.22 -8.79
CA LEU A 320 3.25 -23.12 -8.16
C LEU A 320 3.87 -24.49 -7.96
N ASP A 321 4.52 -25.05 -8.97
CA ASP A 321 5.13 -26.38 -8.89
C ASP A 321 6.15 -26.46 -7.75
N GLU A 322 7.04 -25.47 -7.63
CA GLU A 322 7.98 -25.33 -6.51
C GLU A 322 7.26 -25.27 -5.15
N TYR A 323 6.19 -24.48 -5.06
CA TYR A 323 5.43 -24.30 -3.82
C TYR A 323 4.61 -25.54 -3.43
N TRP A 324 4.17 -26.34 -4.40
CA TRP A 324 3.50 -27.61 -4.17
C TRP A 324 4.48 -28.74 -3.82
N ALA A 325 5.75 -28.62 -4.25
CA ALA A 325 6.80 -29.56 -3.89
C ALA A 325 7.30 -29.35 -2.44
N SER A 326 7.18 -28.13 -1.89
CA SER A 326 7.59 -27.76 -0.52
C SER A 326 6.59 -28.13 0.58
#